data_AF-A0A2S2PHX4-F1
#
_entry.id   AF-A0A2S2PHX4-F1
#
_cell.length_a   1.000
_cell.length_b   1.000
_cell.length_c   1.000
_cell.angle_alpha   90.00
_cell.angle_beta   90.00
_cell.angle_gamma   90.00
#
_symmetry.space_group_name_H-M   'P 1'
#
loop_
_entity.id
_entity.type
_entity.pdbx_description
1 polymer ?
#
loop_
_entity_poly.entity_id
_entity_poly.type
_entity_poly.pdbx_seq_one_letter_code
_entity_poly.pdbx_strand_id
1 'polypeptide(L)'
;MRLSNESLGETSGGRIVNLLSNDVQRFDGALFFLHFLWISPLETIIITYLLWQEIGVSSIFGVAILITFIPLQVWLGKKISKFRLKTAIVTDERVHLMNEIILGIQLIKMYTWEKPFEYLVQYTRKMEIQQIRGSSYIRAIFLSFMVFHTRIALFFSIVAYVLFGNYITAQKVFVVATYYNILRVSLTIYFPQGIAQIAELIMTIKRIQ
;
A
#
# COMPACT_ATOMS: atom_id res chain seq x y z
N MET A 1 32.76 -14.97 -16.37
CA MET A 1 33.17 -14.21 -15.18
C MET A 1 34.19 -13.14 -15.60
N ARG A 2 33.74 -11.94 -15.94
CA ARG A 2 34.60 -10.78 -16.19
C ARG A 2 34.12 -9.63 -15.32
N LEU A 3 34.47 -9.68 -14.05
CA LEU A 3 34.46 -8.53 -13.14
C LEU A 3 35.93 -8.29 -12.81
N SER A 4 36.43 -7.07 -13.07
CA SER A 4 37.80 -6.70 -12.77
C SER A 4 38.01 -6.70 -11.25
N ASN A 5 39.20 -7.11 -10.80
CA ASN A 5 39.58 -7.18 -9.38
C ASN A 5 39.40 -5.85 -8.61
N GLU A 6 39.29 -4.71 -9.30
CA GLU A 6 38.99 -3.42 -8.68
C GLU A 6 37.53 -3.30 -8.18
N SER A 7 36.58 -3.96 -8.83
CA SER A 7 35.17 -3.96 -8.42
C SER A 7 34.84 -4.97 -7.31
N LEU A 8 35.73 -5.94 -7.08
CA LEU A 8 35.61 -6.98 -6.05
C LEU A 8 35.90 -6.45 -4.63
N GLY A 9 36.63 -5.33 -4.50
CA GLY A 9 36.85 -4.66 -3.22
C GLY A 9 35.59 -3.98 -2.67
N GLU A 10 34.70 -3.49 -3.54
CA GLU A 10 33.48 -2.75 -3.15
C GLU A 10 32.19 -3.60 -3.15
N THR A 11 32.24 -4.79 -3.75
CA THR A 11 31.10 -5.72 -3.79
C THR A 11 31.41 -7.00 -3.03
N SER A 12 31.46 -6.90 -1.70
CA SER A 12 31.53 -8.06 -0.80
C SER A 12 30.54 -9.15 -1.23
N GLY A 13 30.96 -10.42 -1.25
CA GLY A 13 30.11 -11.55 -1.67
C GLY A 13 28.74 -11.61 -0.98
N GLY A 14 28.61 -11.04 0.22
CA GLY A 14 27.33 -10.85 0.90
C GLY A 14 26.35 -9.92 0.15
N ARG A 15 26.85 -8.91 -0.56
CA ARG A 15 26.06 -8.04 -1.45
C ARG A 15 25.56 -8.81 -2.67
N ILE A 16 26.37 -9.70 -3.24
CA ILE A 16 25.98 -10.55 -4.38
C ILE A 16 24.92 -11.56 -3.97
N VAL A 17 25.07 -12.23 -2.82
CA VAL A 17 24.07 -13.17 -2.30
C VAL A 17 22.77 -12.45 -1.94
N ASN A 18 22.84 -11.26 -1.32
CA ASN A 18 21.66 -10.45 -1.02
C ASN A 18 20.95 -9.96 -2.29
N LEU A 19 21.70 -9.53 -3.31
CA LEU A 19 21.18 -9.19 -4.64
C LEU A 19 20.47 -10.40 -5.27
N LEU A 20 21.11 -11.56 -5.29
CA LEU A 20 20.56 -12.75 -5.95
C LEU A 20 19.31 -13.30 -5.23
N SER A 21 19.32 -13.32 -3.89
CA SER A 21 18.22 -13.90 -3.12
C SER A 21 17.01 -12.97 -2.96
N ASN A 22 17.23 -11.68 -2.69
CA ASN A 22 16.11 -10.74 -2.49
C ASN A 22 15.61 -10.11 -3.79
N ASP A 23 16.49 -9.79 -4.74
CA ASP A 23 16.02 -9.06 -5.93
C ASP A 23 15.42 -9.99 -6.98
N VAL A 24 15.88 -11.24 -7.14
CA VAL A 24 15.25 -12.20 -8.07
C VAL A 24 13.80 -12.49 -7.68
N GLN A 25 13.54 -12.73 -6.39
CA GLN A 25 12.17 -12.95 -5.90
C GLN A 25 11.26 -11.73 -6.10
N ARG A 26 11.84 -10.53 -6.09
CA ARG A 26 11.13 -9.27 -6.38
C ARG A 26 10.87 -9.08 -7.87
N PHE A 27 11.78 -9.51 -8.74
CA PHE A 27 11.59 -9.52 -10.19
C PHE A 27 10.42 -10.41 -10.59
N ASP A 28 10.31 -11.62 -10.03
CA ASP A 28 9.20 -12.54 -10.33
C ASP A 28 7.83 -11.95 -9.93
N GLY A 29 7.76 -11.35 -8.74
CA GLY A 29 6.55 -10.64 -8.29
C GLY A 29 6.21 -9.44 -9.18
N ALA A 30 7.21 -8.63 -9.54
CA ALA A 30 7.00 -7.45 -10.37
C ALA A 30 6.54 -7.81 -11.80
N LEU A 31 7.06 -8.88 -12.40
CA LEU A 31 6.64 -9.36 -13.71
C LEU A 31 5.17 -9.78 -13.72
N PHE A 32 4.71 -10.47 -12.68
CA PHE A 32 3.29 -10.82 -12.52
C PHE A 32 2.41 -9.56 -12.45
N PHE A 33 2.81 -8.57 -11.63
CA PHE A 33 2.02 -7.36 -11.43
C PHE A 33 2.08 -6.36 -12.61
N LEU A 34 3.13 -6.42 -13.45
CA LEU A 34 3.29 -5.56 -14.62
C LEU A 34 2.14 -5.74 -15.62
N HIS A 35 1.66 -6.97 -15.82
CA HIS A 35 0.56 -7.24 -16.73
C HIS A 35 -0.73 -6.50 -16.34
N PHE A 36 -0.97 -6.30 -15.05
CA PHE A 36 -2.16 -5.60 -14.58
C PHE A 36 -2.16 -4.11 -14.91
N LEU A 37 -1.03 -3.50 -15.27
CA LEU A 37 -0.99 -2.09 -15.64
C LEU A 37 -1.66 -1.79 -16.98
N TRP A 38 -1.60 -2.74 -17.93
CA TRP A 38 -2.28 -2.59 -19.22
C TRP A 38 -3.61 -3.36 -19.26
N ILE A 39 -3.72 -4.48 -18.53
CA ILE A 39 -4.98 -5.23 -18.42
C ILE A 39 -6.04 -4.40 -17.69
N SER A 40 -5.72 -3.73 -16.57
CA SER A 40 -6.74 -3.02 -15.78
C SER A 40 -7.41 -1.87 -16.55
N PRO A 41 -6.69 -1.01 -17.30
CA PRO A 41 -7.33 0.00 -18.16
C PRO A 41 -8.19 -0.61 -19.26
N LEU A 42 -7.72 -1.66 -19.92
CA LEU A 42 -8.46 -2.34 -20.98
C LEU A 42 -9.74 -2.99 -20.45
N GLU A 43 -9.64 -3.70 -19.33
CA GLU A 43 -10.79 -4.27 -18.62
C GLU A 43 -11.75 -3.16 -18.18
N THR A 44 -11.24 -2.02 -17.71
CA THR A 44 -12.09 -0.89 -17.32
C THR A 44 -12.91 -0.37 -18.48
N ILE A 45 -12.32 -0.25 -19.67
CA ILE A 45 -13.04 0.16 -20.88
C ILE A 45 -14.12 -0.85 -21.24
N ILE A 46 -13.80 -2.15 -21.25
CA ILE A 46 -14.74 -3.22 -21.61
C ILE A 46 -15.91 -3.27 -20.62
N ILE A 47 -15.64 -3.30 -19.32
CA ILE A 47 -16.70 -3.40 -18.30
C ILE A 47 -17.53 -2.11 -18.27
N THR A 48 -16.93 -0.94 -18.51
CA THR A 48 -17.69 0.32 -18.64
C THR A 48 -18.63 0.27 -19.84
N TYR A 49 -18.21 -0.31 -20.97
CA TYR A 49 -19.07 -0.51 -22.13
C TYR A 49 -20.24 -1.46 -21.83
N LEU A 50 -20.01 -2.58 -21.14
CA LEU A 50 -21.07 -3.49 -20.71
C LEU A 50 -22.05 -2.83 -19.73
N LEU A 51 -21.53 -2.05 -18.78
CA LEU A 51 -22.34 -1.25 -17.86
C LEU A 51 -23.19 -0.20 -18.61
N TRP A 52 -22.64 0.41 -19.66
CA TRP A 52 -23.38 1.34 -20.50
C TRP A 52 -24.55 0.65 -21.21
N GLN A 53 -24.38 -0.58 -21.68
CA GLN A 53 -25.49 -1.33 -22.27
C GLN A 53 -26.61 -1.61 -21.24
N GLU A 54 -26.26 -1.78 -19.97
CA GLU A 54 -27.24 -2.08 -18.92
C GLU A 54 -27.96 -0.85 -18.35
N ILE A 55 -27.23 0.22 -18.03
CA ILE A 55 -27.77 1.40 -17.32
C ILE A 55 -27.47 2.74 -18.01
N GLY A 56 -26.97 2.70 -19.25
CA GLY A 56 -26.70 3.88 -20.07
C GLY A 56 -25.70 4.82 -19.43
N VAL A 57 -25.98 6.12 -19.56
CA VAL A 57 -25.16 7.23 -19.02
C VAL A 57 -24.96 7.13 -17.50
N SER A 58 -25.90 6.48 -16.78
CA SER A 58 -25.83 6.29 -15.32
C SER A 58 -24.61 5.48 -14.88
N SER A 59 -24.06 4.65 -15.78
CA SER A 59 -22.83 3.88 -15.54
C SER A 59 -21.62 4.77 -15.24
N ILE A 60 -21.55 5.94 -15.89
CA ILE A 60 -20.42 6.87 -15.78
C ILE A 60 -20.25 7.36 -14.35
N PHE A 61 -21.35 7.62 -13.62
CA PHE A 61 -21.30 8.12 -12.24
C PHE A 61 -20.60 7.13 -11.31
N GLY A 62 -20.97 5.85 -11.37
CA GLY A 62 -20.34 4.79 -10.58
C GLY A 62 -18.87 4.60 -10.95
N VAL A 63 -18.55 4.59 -12.25
CA VAL A 63 -17.16 4.48 -12.72
C VAL A 63 -16.32 5.70 -12.30
N ALA A 64 -16.87 6.90 -12.35
CA ALA A 64 -16.20 8.12 -11.91
C ALA A 64 -15.90 8.11 -10.41
N ILE A 65 -16.83 7.58 -9.59
CA ILE A 65 -16.60 7.38 -8.16
C ILE A 65 -15.45 6.39 -7.95
N LEU A 66 -15.44 5.27 -8.71
CA LEU A 66 -14.38 4.27 -8.64
C LEU A 66 -12.99 4.86 -8.95
N ILE A 67 -12.90 5.66 -10.01
CA ILE A 67 -11.65 6.28 -10.45
C ILE A 67 -11.19 7.37 -9.47
N THR A 68 -12.12 8.19 -8.95
CA THR A 68 -11.80 9.26 -7.99
C THR A 68 -11.16 8.73 -6.71
N PHE A 69 -11.42 7.47 -6.38
CA PHE A 69 -10.84 6.83 -5.21
C PHE A 69 -9.35 6.50 -5.36
N ILE A 70 -8.86 6.27 -6.59
CA ILE A 70 -7.46 5.95 -6.89
C ILE A 70 -6.49 7.03 -6.35
N PRO A 71 -6.63 8.33 -6.66
CA PRO A 71 -5.73 9.35 -6.12
C PRO A 71 -5.81 9.47 -4.59
N LEU A 72 -6.99 9.27 -4.00
CA LEU A 72 -7.16 9.23 -2.55
C LEU A 72 -6.37 8.06 -1.93
N GLN A 73 -6.42 6.88 -2.53
CA GLN A 73 -5.62 5.73 -2.09
C GLN A 73 -4.12 5.99 -2.17
N VAL A 74 -3.64 6.61 -3.26
CA VAL A 74 -2.23 6.98 -3.41
C VAL A 74 -1.82 7.96 -2.31
N TRP A 75 -2.65 8.96 -2.01
CA TRP A 75 -2.39 9.93 -0.94
C TRP A 75 -2.36 9.28 0.45
N LEU A 76 -3.33 8.41 0.77
CA LEU A 76 -3.36 7.65 2.02
C LEU A 76 -2.13 6.73 2.13
N GLY A 77 -1.73 6.07 1.04
CA GLY A 77 -0.53 5.24 0.97
C GLY A 77 0.75 6.02 1.28
N LYS A 78 0.90 7.23 0.73
CA LYS A 78 2.01 8.13 1.07
C LYS A 78 2.02 8.51 2.55
N LYS A 79 0.86 8.76 3.16
CA LYS A 79 0.75 9.01 4.60
C LYS A 79 1.16 7.80 5.45
N ILE A 80 0.72 6.59 5.08
CA ILE A 80 1.15 5.35 5.74
C ILE A 80 2.68 5.23 5.69
N SER A 81 3.28 5.44 4.52
CA SER A 81 4.74 5.40 4.35
C SER A 81 5.46 6.41 5.25
N LYS A 82 4.94 7.64 5.35
CA LYS A 82 5.47 8.67 6.26
C LYS A 82 5.40 8.25 7.73
N PHE A 83 4.29 7.66 8.18
CA PHE A 83 4.20 7.13 9.55
C PHE A 83 5.15 5.98 9.78
N ARG A 84 5.29 5.05 8.82
CA ARG A 84 6.23 3.93 8.90
C ARG A 84 7.68 4.41 9.03
N LEU A 85 8.08 5.44 8.28
CA LEU A 85 9.40 6.04 8.41
C LEU A 85 9.61 6.65 9.81
N LYS A 86 8.64 7.41 10.30
CA LYS A 86 8.71 7.99 11.65
C LYS A 86 8.78 6.91 12.75
N THR A 87 8.01 5.84 12.61
CA THR A 87 8.09 4.69 13.51
C THR A 87 9.51 4.12 13.50
N ALA A 88 10.10 3.87 12.33
CA ALA A 88 11.45 3.33 12.23
C ALA A 88 12.48 4.20 12.96
N ILE A 89 12.46 5.52 12.76
CA ILE A 89 13.38 6.46 13.42
C ILE A 89 13.26 6.37 14.95
N VAL A 90 12.04 6.41 15.50
CA VAL A 90 11.83 6.34 16.96
C VAL A 90 12.17 4.95 17.51
N THR A 91 11.91 3.89 16.75
CA THR A 91 12.32 2.53 17.11
C THR A 91 13.84 2.41 17.18
N ASP A 92 14.58 3.01 16.24
CA ASP A 92 16.05 3.01 16.23
C ASP A 92 16.62 3.74 17.45
N GLU A 93 16.06 4.92 17.79
CA GLU A 93 16.42 5.65 19.02
C GLU A 93 16.17 4.81 20.29
N ARG A 94 15.03 4.12 20.36
CA ARG A 94 14.70 3.23 21.50
C ARG A 94 15.70 2.08 21.60
N VAL A 95 16.06 1.45 20.48
CA VAL A 95 17.03 0.35 20.44
C VAL A 95 18.41 0.85 20.85
N HIS A 96 18.81 2.04 20.39
CA HIS A 96 20.07 2.66 20.79
C HIS A 96 20.12 2.92 22.30
N LEU A 97 19.07 3.51 22.88
CA LEU A 97 18.95 3.71 24.33
C LEU A 97 19.03 2.39 25.11
N MET A 98 18.34 1.35 24.63
CA MET A 98 18.41 0.02 25.25
C MET A 98 19.83 -0.54 25.25
N ASN A 99 20.60 -0.32 24.18
CA ASN A 99 22.00 -0.74 24.11
C ASN A 99 22.86 -0.02 25.15
N GLU A 100 22.68 1.30 25.33
CA GLU A 100 23.41 2.06 26.37
C GLU A 100 23.08 1.57 27.78
N ILE A 101 21.81 1.25 28.06
CA ILE A 101 21.37 0.70 29.35
C ILE A 101 22.04 -0.66 29.61
N ILE A 102 22.12 -1.53 28.61
CA ILE A 102 22.76 -2.85 28.73
C ILE A 102 24.25 -2.70 29.01
N LEU A 103 24.93 -1.82 28.28
CA LEU A 103 26.37 -1.54 28.48
C LEU A 103 26.65 -0.94 29.87
N GLY A 104 25.74 -0.11 30.40
CA GLY A 104 25.87 0.57 31.70
C GLY A 104 25.22 -0.14 32.90
N ILE A 105 24.73 -1.37 32.75
CA ILE A 105 23.80 -1.99 33.71
C ILE A 105 24.35 -2.11 35.13
N GLN A 106 25.66 -2.34 35.28
CA GLN A 106 26.30 -2.47 36.59
C GLN A 106 26.24 -1.15 37.39
N LEU A 107 26.53 -0.01 36.75
CA LEU A 107 26.41 1.30 37.41
C LEU A 107 24.96 1.62 37.76
N ILE A 108 24.04 1.36 36.83
CA ILE A 108 22.61 1.63 37.03
C ILE A 108 22.11 0.87 38.27
N LYS A 109 22.51 -0.39 38.44
CA LYS A 109 22.19 -1.21 39.61
C LYS A 109 22.86 -0.70 40.89
N MET A 110 24.15 -0.36 40.82
CA MET A 110 24.91 0.14 41.97
C MET A 110 24.30 1.43 42.55
N TYR A 111 23.77 2.31 41.70
CA TYR A 111 23.14 3.57 42.10
C TYR A 111 21.61 3.51 42.21
N THR A 112 21.00 2.33 42.01
CA THR A 112 19.53 2.15 42.05
C THR A 112 18.79 3.10 41.07
N TRP A 113 19.37 3.34 39.90
CA TRP A 113 18.84 4.23 38.86
C TRP A 113 17.82 3.55 37.92
N GLU A 114 17.32 2.36 38.25
CA GLU A 114 16.45 1.63 37.32
C GLU A 114 15.15 2.38 37.01
N LYS A 115 14.57 3.08 37.99
CA LYS A 115 13.30 3.81 37.81
C LYS A 115 13.43 4.99 36.83
N PRO A 116 14.44 5.87 36.94
CA PRO A 116 14.69 6.89 35.92
C PRO A 116 14.88 6.33 34.50
N PHE A 117 15.68 5.26 34.35
CA PHE A 117 15.91 4.65 33.03
C PHE A 117 14.67 3.94 32.48
N GLU A 118 13.87 3.30 33.34
CA GLU A 118 12.56 2.74 32.99
C GLU A 118 11.64 3.83 32.41
N TYR A 119 11.56 4.98 33.08
CA TYR A 119 10.75 6.11 32.60
C TYR A 119 11.21 6.61 31.23
N LEU A 120 12.53 6.70 31.00
CA LEU A 120 13.08 7.13 29.72
C LEU A 120 12.69 6.18 28.58
N VAL A 121 12.79 4.86 28.81
CA VAL A 121 12.37 3.86 27.81
C VAL A 121 10.86 3.92 27.56
N GLN A 122 10.05 4.08 28.60
CA GLN A 122 8.59 4.21 28.48
C GLN A 122 8.21 5.46 27.68
N TYR A 123 8.91 6.58 27.88
CA TYR A 123 8.69 7.80 27.13
C TYR A 123 8.93 7.59 25.62
N THR A 124 10.07 7.02 25.23
CA THR A 124 10.37 6.72 23.82
C THR A 124 9.36 5.72 23.23
N ARG A 125 8.97 4.70 24.01
CA ARG A 125 7.92 3.74 23.59
C ARG A 125 6.57 4.41 23.35
N LYS A 126 6.20 5.40 24.17
CA LYS A 126 4.95 6.17 23.98
C LYS A 126 4.97 6.94 22.66
N MET A 127 6.10 7.56 22.32
CA MET A 127 6.28 8.26 21.03
C MET A 127 6.18 7.30 19.84
N GLU A 128 6.80 6.12 19.95
CA GLU A 128 6.74 5.06 18.94
C GLU A 128 5.29 4.60 18.70
N ILE A 129 4.56 4.30 19.78
CA ILE A 129 3.16 3.87 19.73
C ILE A 129 2.27 4.94 19.10
N GLN A 130 2.54 6.23 19.34
CA GLN A 130 1.78 7.32 18.72
C GLN A 130 1.90 7.30 17.19
N GLN A 131 3.10 7.03 16.64
CA GLN A 131 3.30 6.92 15.20
C GLN A 131 2.64 5.65 14.63
N ILE A 132 2.78 4.52 15.33
CA ILE A 132 2.13 3.25 14.95
C ILE A 132 0.61 3.44 14.91
N ARG A 133 0.03 4.09 15.91
CA ARG A 133 -1.41 4.35 15.99
C ARG A 133 -1.89 5.20 14.81
N GLY A 134 -1.13 6.23 14.42
CA GLY A 134 -1.41 7.03 13.22
C GLY A 134 -1.49 6.18 11.95
N SER A 135 -0.51 5.29 11.75
CA SER A 135 -0.52 4.33 10.62
C SER A 135 -1.73 3.38 10.68
N SER A 136 -2.03 2.84 11.87
CA SER A 136 -3.16 1.94 12.07
C SER A 136 -4.52 2.57 11.76
N TYR A 137 -4.73 3.84 12.13
CA TYR A 137 -5.97 4.55 11.77
C TYR A 137 -6.13 4.70 10.26
N ILE A 138 -5.06 5.06 9.55
CA ILE A 138 -5.12 5.18 8.08
C ILE A 138 -5.35 3.82 7.43
N ARG A 139 -4.72 2.77 7.96
CA ARG A 139 -4.95 1.39 7.50
C ARG A 139 -6.40 0.95 7.72
N ALA A 140 -6.99 1.32 8.86
CA ALA A 140 -8.40 1.03 9.14
C ALA A 140 -9.32 1.74 8.12
N ILE A 141 -9.09 3.03 7.86
CA ILE A 141 -9.82 3.79 6.83
C ILE A 141 -9.69 3.11 5.46
N PHE A 142 -8.48 2.70 5.08
CA PHE A 142 -8.23 2.01 3.82
C PHE A 142 -9.01 0.69 3.70
N LEU A 143 -9.04 -0.11 4.77
CA LEU A 143 -9.80 -1.37 4.80
C LEU A 143 -11.31 -1.12 4.75
N SER A 144 -11.81 -0.10 5.45
CA SER A 144 -13.23 0.27 5.38
C SER A 144 -13.65 0.62 3.95
N PHE A 145 -12.82 1.37 3.24
CA PHE A 145 -13.12 1.72 1.86
C PHE A 145 -13.18 0.51 0.92
N MET A 146 -12.38 -0.54 1.14
CA MET A 146 -12.49 -1.78 0.35
C MET A 146 -13.90 -2.41 0.39
N VAL A 147 -14.67 -2.16 1.45
CA VAL A 147 -16.04 -2.65 1.64
C VAL A 147 -17.09 -1.66 1.12
N PHE A 148 -16.94 -0.37 1.40
CA PHE A 148 -17.94 0.64 1.07
C PHE A 148 -17.85 1.15 -0.37
N HIS A 149 -16.67 1.12 -0.98
CA HIS A 149 -16.39 1.77 -2.25
C HIS A 149 -17.34 1.32 -3.39
N THR A 150 -17.51 0.01 -3.58
CA THR A 150 -18.42 -0.52 -4.60
C THR A 150 -19.89 -0.27 -4.30
N ARG A 151 -20.26 -0.22 -3.02
CA ARG A 151 -21.63 0.05 -2.58
C ARG A 151 -22.02 1.51 -2.87
N ILE A 152 -21.09 2.43 -2.65
CA ILE A 152 -21.27 3.85 -2.98
C ILE A 152 -21.40 4.03 -4.49
N ALA A 153 -20.49 3.43 -5.28
CA ALA A 153 -20.57 3.49 -6.75
C ALA A 153 -21.91 2.93 -7.27
N LEU A 154 -22.33 1.77 -6.76
CA LEU A 154 -23.62 1.17 -7.10
C LEU A 154 -24.80 2.09 -6.74
N PHE A 155 -24.82 2.64 -5.52
CA PHE A 155 -25.87 3.53 -5.06
C PHE A 155 -26.05 4.73 -5.99
N PHE A 156 -24.97 5.45 -6.29
CA PHE A 156 -25.04 6.64 -7.14
C PHE A 156 -25.45 6.32 -8.59
N SER A 157 -24.99 5.20 -9.15
CA SER A 157 -25.41 4.78 -10.49
C SER A 157 -26.88 4.39 -10.56
N ILE A 158 -27.39 3.71 -9.54
CA ILE A 158 -28.81 3.36 -9.45
C ILE A 158 -29.68 4.60 -9.26
N VAL A 159 -29.27 5.52 -8.38
CA VAL A 159 -29.98 6.79 -8.16
C VAL A 159 -30.02 7.61 -9.45
N ALA A 160 -28.89 7.75 -10.14
CA ALA A 160 -28.84 8.44 -11.43
C ALA A 160 -29.78 7.78 -12.46
N TYR A 161 -29.81 6.44 -12.52
CA TYR A 161 -30.66 5.71 -13.45
C TYR A 161 -32.16 5.97 -13.24
N VAL A 162 -32.61 6.04 -11.98
CA VAL A 162 -34.00 6.39 -11.62
C VAL A 162 -34.30 7.86 -11.91
N LEU A 163 -33.36 8.77 -11.61
CA LEU A 163 -33.53 10.19 -11.88
C LEU A 163 -33.67 10.48 -13.38
N PHE A 164 -33.07 9.66 -14.24
CA PHE A 164 -33.28 9.71 -15.69
C PHE A 164 -34.62 9.09 -16.15
N GLY A 165 -35.50 8.70 -15.21
CA GLY A 165 -36.84 8.20 -15.51
C GLY A 165 -36.90 6.70 -15.86
N ASN A 166 -35.82 5.95 -15.64
CA ASN A 166 -35.81 4.52 -15.94
C ASN A 166 -36.29 3.67 -14.76
N TYR A 167 -36.84 2.50 -15.07
CA TYR A 167 -37.31 1.53 -14.07
C TYR A 167 -36.21 0.53 -13.72
N ILE A 168 -35.94 0.36 -12.43
CA ILE A 168 -34.97 -0.62 -11.94
C ILE A 168 -35.62 -1.99 -11.81
N THR A 169 -34.92 -3.02 -12.29
CA THR A 169 -35.21 -4.42 -11.97
C THR A 169 -34.11 -5.02 -11.10
N ALA A 170 -34.45 -6.02 -10.29
CA ALA A 170 -33.46 -6.71 -9.45
C ALA A 170 -32.32 -7.30 -10.29
N GLN A 171 -32.64 -7.89 -11.46
CA GLN A 171 -31.66 -8.43 -12.39
C GLN A 171 -30.60 -7.39 -12.78
N LYS A 172 -31.01 -6.17 -13.17
CA LYS A 172 -30.07 -5.10 -13.52
C LYS A 172 -29.16 -4.73 -12.36
N VAL A 173 -29.71 -4.60 -11.16
CA VAL A 173 -28.93 -4.27 -9.95
C VAL A 173 -27.86 -5.33 -9.67
N PHE A 174 -28.21 -6.62 -9.76
CA PHE A 174 -27.26 -7.71 -9.56
C PHE A 174 -26.15 -7.71 -10.61
N VAL A 175 -26.48 -7.48 -11.89
CA VAL A 175 -25.50 -7.41 -12.98
C VAL A 175 -24.54 -6.23 -12.77
N VAL A 176 -25.07 -5.03 -12.50
CA VAL A 176 -24.26 -3.83 -12.25
C VAL A 176 -23.37 -3.98 -11.02
N ALA A 177 -23.89 -4.56 -9.93
CA ALA A 177 -23.12 -4.83 -8.72
C ALA A 177 -21.94 -5.79 -8.99
N THR A 178 -22.15 -6.79 -9.83
CA THR A 178 -21.12 -7.75 -10.24
C THR A 178 -20.03 -7.06 -11.05
N TYR A 179 -20.40 -6.24 -12.03
CA TYR A 179 -19.44 -5.47 -12.82
C TYR A 179 -18.62 -4.49 -11.96
N TYR A 180 -19.23 -3.79 -11.01
CA TYR A 180 -18.46 -2.93 -10.10
C TYR A 180 -17.53 -3.70 -9.17
N ASN A 181 -17.89 -4.93 -8.77
CA ASN A 181 -17.00 -5.76 -7.97
C ASN A 181 -15.77 -6.22 -8.78
N ILE A 182 -15.95 -6.55 -10.06
CA ILE A 182 -14.86 -6.87 -10.99
C ILE A 182 -13.94 -5.64 -11.14
N LEU A 183 -14.50 -4.47 -11.49
CA LEU A 183 -13.73 -3.23 -11.62
C LEU A 183 -12.97 -2.86 -10.35
N ARG A 184 -13.57 -3.05 -9.18
CA ARG A 184 -12.91 -2.78 -7.89
C ARG A 184 -11.62 -3.59 -7.77
N VAL A 185 -11.65 -4.88 -8.06
CA VAL A 185 -10.46 -5.73 -7.91
C VAL A 185 -9.34 -5.21 -8.81
N SER A 186 -9.63 -4.90 -10.06
CA SER A 186 -8.63 -4.43 -11.02
C SER A 186 -8.11 -3.02 -10.69
N LEU A 187 -9.01 -2.05 -10.48
CA LEU A 187 -8.64 -0.64 -10.26
C LEU A 187 -8.11 -0.34 -8.85
N THR A 188 -8.62 -1.04 -7.83
CA THR A 188 -8.38 -0.70 -6.41
C THR A 188 -7.30 -1.58 -5.79
N ILE A 189 -7.04 -2.78 -6.34
CA ILE A 189 -6.06 -3.73 -5.80
C ILE A 189 -4.91 -3.94 -6.79
N TYR A 190 -5.18 -4.46 -7.99
CA TYR A 190 -4.11 -4.87 -8.90
C TYR A 190 -3.37 -3.71 -9.53
N PHE A 191 -4.08 -2.67 -9.98
CA PHE A 191 -3.46 -1.52 -10.63
C PHE A 191 -2.51 -0.75 -9.69
N PRO A 192 -2.90 -0.38 -8.45
CA PRO A 192 -1.98 0.28 -7.52
C PRO A 192 -0.79 -0.61 -7.09
N GLN A 193 -1.01 -1.92 -6.95
CA GLN A 193 0.06 -2.88 -6.68
C GLN A 193 1.05 -2.95 -7.85
N GLY A 194 0.56 -2.97 -9.09
CA GLY A 194 1.39 -2.86 -10.29
C GLY A 194 2.29 -1.64 -10.28
N ILE A 195 1.73 -0.47 -9.97
CA ILE A 195 2.51 0.79 -9.87
C ILE A 195 3.59 0.68 -8.79
N ALA A 196 3.23 0.16 -7.60
CA ALA A 196 4.16 0.05 -6.48
C ALA A 196 5.33 -0.91 -6.81
N GLN A 197 5.03 -2.08 -7.38
CA GLN A 197 6.04 -3.07 -7.75
C GLN A 197 6.98 -2.56 -8.84
N ILE A 198 6.46 -1.85 -9.86
CA ILE A 198 7.32 -1.23 -10.87
C ILE A 198 8.19 -0.12 -10.27
N ALA A 199 7.64 0.70 -9.38
CA ALA A 199 8.43 1.74 -8.72
C ALA A 199 9.58 1.13 -7.90
N GLU A 200 9.34 0.03 -7.19
CA GLU A 200 10.40 -0.73 -6.50
C GLU A 200 11.40 -1.34 -7.48
N LEU A 201 10.93 -1.94 -8.57
CA LEU A 201 11.78 -2.56 -9.59
C LEU A 201 12.74 -1.55 -10.23
N ILE A 202 12.26 -0.36 -10.58
CA ILE A 202 13.08 0.73 -11.14
C ILE A 202 14.17 1.15 -10.15
N MET A 203 13.82 1.25 -8.86
CA MET A 203 14.79 1.57 -7.81
C MET A 203 15.84 0.46 -7.62
N THR A 204 15.46 -0.80 -7.76
CA THR A 204 16.38 -1.94 -7.72
C THR A 204 17.32 -1.94 -8.93
N ILE A 205 16.80 -1.76 -10.15
CA ILE A 205 17.61 -1.67 -11.38
C ILE A 205 18.67 -0.56 -11.26
N LYS A 206 18.28 0.61 -10.74
CA LYS A 206 19.19 1.74 -10.50
C LYS A 206 20.28 1.46 -9.46
N ARG A 207 20.11 0.47 -8.59
CA ARG A 207 21.15 0.04 -7.61
C ARG A 207 22.12 -1.00 -8.18
N ILE A 208 21.71 -1.70 -9.23
CA ILE A 208 22.48 -2.77 -9.88
C ILE A 208 23.35 -2.22 -11.01
N GLN A 209 22.83 -1.22 -11.75
CA GLN A 209 23.62 -0.41 -12.69
C GLN A 209 24.61 0.49 -11.94
#